data_AF-A0A1Q9NKA4-F1
#
_entry.id   AF-A0A1Q9NKA4-F1
#
_cell.length_a   1.000
_cell.length_b   1.000
_cell.length_c   1.000
_cell.angle_alpha   90.00
_cell.angle_beta   90.00
_cell.angle_gamma   90.00
#
_symmetry.space_group_name_H-M   'P 1'
#
loop_
_entity.id
_entity.type
_entity.pdbx_description
1 polymer ?
#
loop_
_entity_poly.entity_id
_entity_poly.type
_entity_poly.pdbx_seq_one_letter_code
_entity_poly.pdbx_strand_id
1 'polypeptide(L)'
;SPGPGVPSDAGILKDVISRFYEEIPILGVCLGMQAINEVFGGITAKAPKIVHGKQTKIFHDGTGIFEDIPDNIFVGRYHSLQVDQVSTEFVIQSTIDSVPMAFHIPNKLAGVQFHPESFLTEYGLEMLSNFLEMKL
;
A
#
# COMPACT_ATOMS: atom_id res chain seq x y z
N SER A 1 -3.08 -9.12 0.14
CA SER A 1 -3.73 -9.32 -1.17
C SER A 1 -4.87 -8.33 -1.32
N PRO A 2 -5.18 -7.84 -2.54
CA PRO A 2 -6.42 -7.13 -2.80
C PRO A 2 -7.65 -8.00 -2.51
N GLY A 3 -8.79 -7.37 -2.24
CA GLY A 3 -10.06 -8.03 -2.02
C GLY A 3 -11.23 -7.04 -2.05
N PRO A 4 -12.47 -7.49 -2.29
CA PRO A 4 -13.66 -6.66 -2.17
C PRO A 4 -13.97 -6.36 -0.69
N GLY A 5 -14.71 -5.27 -0.44
CA GLY A 5 -15.21 -4.94 0.90
C GLY A 5 -14.31 -4.01 1.71
N VAL A 6 -14.59 -3.92 3.00
CA VAL A 6 -13.85 -3.12 3.99
C VAL A 6 -12.93 -4.02 4.83
N PRO A 7 -11.82 -3.50 5.39
CA PRO A 7 -10.92 -4.32 6.21
C PRO A 7 -11.58 -5.00 7.41
N SER A 8 -12.65 -4.41 7.98
CA SER A 8 -13.42 -5.01 9.08
C SER A 8 -14.08 -6.34 8.71
N ASP A 9 -14.38 -6.54 7.43
CA ASP A 9 -15.11 -7.70 6.94
C ASP A 9 -14.14 -8.78 6.39
N ALA A 10 -12.83 -8.49 6.39
CA ALA A 10 -11.78 -9.35 5.87
C ALA A 10 -11.36 -10.47 6.86
N GLY A 11 -12.30 -11.01 7.64
CA GLY A 11 -12.07 -12.11 8.57
C GLY A 11 -10.89 -11.86 9.52
N ILE A 12 -9.93 -12.79 9.55
CA ILE A 12 -8.76 -12.76 10.45
C ILE A 12 -7.64 -11.82 10.00
N LEU A 13 -7.82 -11.03 8.92
CA LEU A 13 -6.75 -10.26 8.30
C LEU A 13 -6.04 -9.32 9.29
N LYS A 14 -6.80 -8.57 10.09
CA LYS A 14 -6.23 -7.64 11.06
C LYS A 14 -5.51 -8.36 12.21
N ASP A 15 -6.04 -9.50 12.65
CA ASP A 15 -5.40 -10.33 13.68
C ASP A 15 -4.07 -10.91 13.18
N VAL A 16 -4.02 -11.36 11.93
CA VAL A 16 -2.78 -11.86 11.29
C VAL A 16 -1.74 -10.74 11.20
N ILE A 17 -2.12 -9.56 10.73
CA ILE A 17 -1.20 -8.42 10.65
C ILE A 17 -0.67 -8.08 12.05
N SER A 18 -1.56 -7.88 13.02
CA SER A 18 -1.19 -7.52 14.39
C SER A 18 -0.28 -8.56 15.06
N ARG A 19 -0.50 -9.85 14.79
CA ARG A 19 0.30 -10.93 15.39
C ARG A 19 1.70 -11.06 14.80
N PHE A 20 1.85 -10.85 13.50
CA PHE A 20 3.05 -11.27 12.76
C PHE A 20 3.92 -10.13 12.22
N TYR A 21 3.46 -8.88 12.18
CA TYR A 21 4.22 -7.79 11.52
C TYR A 21 5.62 -7.52 12.12
N GLU A 22 5.90 -7.99 13.34
CA GLU A 22 7.23 -7.88 13.96
C GLU A 22 8.12 -9.10 13.73
N GLU A 23 7.53 -10.24 13.34
CA GLU A 23 8.23 -11.51 13.14
C GLU A 23 8.47 -11.80 11.66
N ILE A 24 7.52 -11.39 10.80
CA ILE A 24 7.51 -11.68 9.37
C ILE A 24 7.18 -10.39 8.62
N PRO A 25 8.00 -9.99 7.62
CA PRO A 25 7.72 -8.82 6.80
C PRO A 25 6.38 -8.95 6.06
N ILE A 26 5.56 -7.89 6.09
CA ILE A 26 4.21 -7.90 5.47
C ILE A 26 4.12 -6.86 4.35
N LEU A 27 3.66 -7.29 3.17
CA LEU A 27 3.22 -6.39 2.10
C LEU A 27 1.69 -6.37 1.99
N GLY A 28 1.11 -5.20 2.27
CA GLY A 28 -0.31 -4.93 2.08
C GLY A 28 -0.60 -4.27 0.74
N VAL A 29 -1.38 -4.92 -0.12
CA VAL A 29 -1.83 -4.36 -1.41
C VAL A 29 -3.32 -4.02 -1.34
N CYS A 30 -3.68 -2.78 -1.70
CA CYS A 30 -5.04 -2.25 -1.73
C CYS A 30 -5.75 -2.45 -0.37
N LEU A 31 -6.70 -3.40 -0.27
CA LEU A 31 -7.36 -3.77 0.98
C LEU A 31 -6.35 -4.15 2.08
N GLY A 32 -5.23 -4.78 1.71
CA GLY A 32 -4.16 -5.13 2.66
C GLY A 32 -3.50 -3.90 3.27
N MET A 33 -3.24 -2.84 2.49
CA MET A 33 -2.71 -1.57 3.01
C MET A 33 -3.72 -0.92 3.97
N GLN A 34 -5.00 -0.94 3.63
CA GLN A 34 -6.07 -0.39 4.47
C GLN A 34 -6.18 -1.13 5.80
N ALA A 35 -6.10 -2.46 5.77
CA ALA A 35 -6.08 -3.29 6.97
C ALA A 35 -4.85 -3.03 7.84
N ILE A 36 -3.67 -2.89 7.24
CA ILE A 36 -2.45 -2.47 7.96
C ILE A 36 -2.71 -1.12 8.63
N ASN A 37 -3.20 -0.13 7.88
CA ASN A 37 -3.46 1.19 8.45
C ASN A 37 -4.41 1.15 9.66
N GLU A 38 -5.51 0.39 9.57
CA GLU A 38 -6.46 0.22 10.68
C GLU A 38 -5.86 -0.49 11.90
N VAL A 39 -4.98 -1.48 11.71
CA VAL A 39 -4.27 -2.15 12.83
C VAL A 39 -3.43 -1.15 13.63
N PHE A 40 -2.87 -0.14 12.96
CA PHE A 40 -2.08 0.92 13.59
C PHE A 40 -2.92 2.16 13.95
N GLY A 41 -4.25 2.02 14.04
CA GLY A 41 -5.16 3.07 14.52
C GLY A 41 -5.55 4.12 13.48
N GLY A 42 -5.17 3.94 12.21
CA GLY A 42 -5.61 4.80 11.11
C GLY A 42 -7.05 4.52 10.67
N ILE A 43 -7.59 5.38 9.80
CA ILE A 43 -8.96 5.33 9.30
C ILE A 43 -8.99 5.10 7.80
N THR A 44 -9.86 4.18 7.35
CA THR A 44 -10.20 3.96 5.94
C THR A 44 -11.57 4.57 5.64
N ALA A 45 -11.71 5.31 4.54
CA ALA A 45 -12.98 5.89 4.11
C ALA A 45 -13.21 5.70 2.61
N LYS A 46 -14.40 6.08 2.13
CA LYS A 46 -14.69 6.10 0.70
C LYS A 46 -13.76 7.07 -0.02
N ALA A 47 -13.18 6.61 -1.13
CA ALA A 47 -12.37 7.47 -1.97
C ALA A 47 -13.26 8.60 -2.53
N PRO A 48 -12.78 9.85 -2.57
CA PRO A 48 -13.54 10.98 -3.12
C PRO A 48 -13.86 10.78 -4.61
N LYS A 49 -13.07 9.94 -5.30
CA LYS A 49 -13.32 9.47 -6.66
C LYS A 49 -13.09 7.96 -6.72
N ILE A 50 -14.07 7.22 -7.23
CA ILE A 50 -13.91 5.78 -7.51
C ILE A 50 -13.00 5.62 -8.73
N VAL A 51 -11.98 4.77 -8.61
CA VAL A 51 -11.00 4.53 -9.67
C VAL A 51 -10.92 3.03 -9.97
N HIS A 52 -11.45 2.59 -11.10
CA HIS A 52 -11.34 1.20 -11.56
C HIS A 52 -10.61 1.13 -12.90
N GLY A 53 -9.47 0.44 -12.94
CA GLY A 53 -8.74 0.15 -14.18
C GLY A 53 -8.11 1.39 -14.82
N LYS A 54 -7.63 2.34 -14.00
CA LYS A 54 -6.95 3.53 -14.52
C LYS A 54 -5.48 3.53 -14.13
N GLN A 55 -4.64 3.89 -15.09
CA GLN A 55 -3.29 4.33 -14.81
C GLN A 55 -3.32 5.71 -14.17
N THR A 56 -2.51 5.91 -13.14
CA THR A 56 -2.27 7.22 -12.56
C THR A 56 -0.79 7.39 -12.33
N LYS A 57 -0.30 8.60 -12.55
CA LYS A 57 1.08 8.94 -12.29
C LYS A 57 1.28 9.19 -10.80
N ILE A 58 2.31 8.58 -10.21
CA ILE A 58 2.71 8.84 -8.82
C ILE A 58 4.14 9.36 -8.78
N PHE A 59 4.42 10.13 -7.73
CA PHE A 59 5.78 10.46 -7.32
C PHE A 59 6.09 9.71 -6.04
N HIS A 60 7.34 9.32 -5.83
CA HIS A 60 7.79 8.64 -4.63
C HIS A 60 9.14 9.15 -4.12
N ASP A 61 9.48 8.85 -2.87
CA ASP A 61 10.73 9.28 -2.25
C ASP A 61 11.95 8.40 -2.63
N GLY A 62 11.73 7.30 -3.34
CA GLY A 62 12.80 6.41 -3.82
C GLY A 62 13.36 5.47 -2.76
N THR A 63 12.67 5.35 -1.63
CA THR A 63 13.07 4.47 -0.52
C THR A 63 12.26 3.17 -0.54
N GLY A 64 12.71 2.20 0.25
CA GLY A 64 11.97 0.96 0.48
C GLY A 64 11.67 0.21 -0.83
N ILE A 65 10.40 -0.12 -1.04
CA ILE A 65 9.96 -0.80 -2.27
C ILE A 65 10.24 -0.02 -3.57
N PHE A 66 10.53 1.28 -3.48
CA PHE A 66 10.87 2.14 -4.63
C PHE A 66 12.38 2.29 -4.87
N GLU A 67 13.22 1.56 -4.14
CA GLU A 67 14.66 1.60 -4.36
C GLU A 67 15.01 1.23 -5.82
N ASP A 68 15.91 2.01 -6.43
CA ASP A 68 16.32 1.88 -7.84
C ASP A 68 15.20 2.02 -8.89
N ILE A 69 13.99 2.44 -8.49
CA ILE A 69 12.88 2.71 -9.40
C ILE A 69 12.92 4.19 -9.83
N PRO A 70 12.79 4.50 -11.13
CA PRO A 70 12.65 5.88 -11.58
C PRO A 70 11.43 6.54 -10.95
N ASP A 71 11.56 7.78 -10.51
CA ASP A 71 10.40 8.55 -10.04
C ASP A 71 9.44 8.87 -11.20
N ASN A 72 8.22 9.35 -10.87
CA ASN A 72 7.22 9.79 -11.83
C ASN A 72 6.74 8.67 -12.77
N ILE A 73 6.27 7.57 -12.20
CA ILE A 73 5.84 6.34 -12.87
C ILE A 73 4.31 6.16 -12.88
N PHE A 74 3.82 5.33 -13.80
CA PHE A 74 2.42 4.93 -13.86
C PHE A 74 2.13 3.71 -12.99
N VAL A 75 1.06 3.80 -12.19
CA VAL A 75 0.53 2.68 -11.39
C VAL A 75 -0.94 2.40 -11.70
N GLY A 76 -1.32 1.13 -11.63
CA GLY A 76 -2.69 0.65 -11.81
C GLY A 76 -3.53 0.79 -10.53
N ARG A 77 -4.67 1.49 -10.62
CA ARG A 77 -5.59 1.71 -9.48
C ARG A 77 -6.96 1.08 -9.71
N TYR A 78 -7.47 0.43 -8.65
CA TYR A 78 -8.73 -0.35 -8.67
C TYR A 78 -9.54 -0.21 -7.37
N HIS A 79 -9.61 0.98 -6.79
CA HIS A 79 -10.15 1.18 -5.44
C HIS A 79 -11.36 2.12 -5.37
N SER A 80 -12.26 1.80 -4.44
CA SER A 80 -13.42 2.59 -4.02
C SER A 80 -13.31 3.10 -2.58
N LEU A 81 -12.36 2.54 -1.82
CA LEU A 81 -11.95 2.92 -0.47
C LEU A 81 -10.47 3.30 -0.49
N GLN A 82 -10.08 4.16 0.44
CA GLN A 82 -8.69 4.57 0.62
C GLN A 82 -8.41 4.89 2.09
N VAL A 83 -7.12 4.96 2.44
CA VAL A 83 -6.69 5.54 3.71
C VAL A 83 -7.07 7.02 3.74
N ASP A 84 -7.82 7.42 4.77
CA ASP A 84 -8.25 8.79 5.04
C ASP A 84 -7.37 9.43 6.12
N GLN A 85 -7.13 8.70 7.21
CA GLN A 85 -6.18 9.08 8.24
C GLN A 85 -5.13 8.00 8.36
N VAL A 86 -3.88 8.39 8.09
CA VAL A 86 -2.73 7.49 8.18
C VAL A 86 -2.15 7.51 9.59
N SER A 87 -1.76 6.34 10.10
CA SER A 87 -1.08 6.27 11.40
C SER A 87 0.24 7.04 11.37
N THR A 88 0.60 7.65 12.51
CA THR A 88 1.88 8.37 12.68
C THR A 88 3.09 7.46 12.71
N GLU A 89 2.89 6.15 12.84
CA GLU A 89 3.96 5.14 12.83
C GLU A 89 4.55 4.90 11.44
N PHE A 90 3.87 5.36 10.39
CA PHE A 90 4.28 5.08 9.01
C PHE A 90 5.12 6.20 8.41
N VAL A 91 6.16 5.80 7.68
CA VAL A 91 6.85 6.69 6.73
C VAL A 91 6.07 6.65 5.42
N ILE A 92 5.62 7.82 4.95
CA ILE A 92 4.84 7.95 3.72
C ILE A 92 5.77 8.13 2.53
N GLN A 93 5.72 7.20 1.59
CA GLN A 93 6.64 7.18 0.45
C GLN A 93 6.02 7.81 -0.79
N SER A 94 4.69 7.83 -0.90
CA SER A 94 3.98 8.41 -2.06
C SER A 94 2.58 8.88 -1.68
N THR A 95 2.12 9.98 -2.31
CA THR A 95 0.74 10.50 -2.16
C THR A 95 0.15 10.97 -3.49
N ILE A 96 -1.17 10.95 -3.60
CA ILE A 96 -1.94 11.65 -4.65
C ILE A 96 -3.05 12.43 -3.97
N ASP A 97 -3.15 13.75 -4.20
CA ASP A 97 -4.21 14.59 -3.63
C ASP A 97 -4.35 14.43 -2.09
N SER A 98 -3.23 14.33 -1.38
CA SER A 98 -3.12 14.03 0.07
C SER A 98 -3.53 12.61 0.50
N VAL A 99 -3.84 11.73 -0.44
CA VAL A 99 -4.12 10.31 -0.18
C VAL A 99 -2.82 9.52 -0.21
N PRO A 100 -2.46 8.80 0.86
CA PRO A 100 -1.32 7.89 0.84
C PRO A 100 -1.47 6.83 -0.24
N MET A 101 -0.47 6.73 -1.10
CA MET A 101 -0.39 5.71 -2.15
C MET A 101 0.59 4.60 -1.79
N ALA A 102 1.59 4.92 -0.98
CA ALA A 102 2.50 3.94 -0.40
C ALA A 102 3.02 4.43 0.97
N PHE A 103 3.23 3.48 1.87
CA PHE A 103 3.89 3.70 3.15
C PHE A 103 4.66 2.46 3.60
N HIS A 104 5.53 2.62 4.59
CA HIS A 104 6.23 1.50 5.21
C HIS A 104 6.56 1.77 6.69
N ILE A 105 6.90 0.68 7.40
CA ILE A 105 7.71 0.70 8.61
C ILE A 105 8.98 -0.06 8.26
N PRO A 106 10.18 0.56 8.34
CA PRO A 106 11.42 -0.07 7.93
C PRO A 106 11.60 -1.48 8.50
N ASN A 107 12.01 -2.41 7.66
CA ASN A 107 12.19 -3.85 7.97
C ASN A 107 10.97 -4.61 8.51
N LYS A 108 9.78 -4.01 8.59
CA LYS A 108 8.58 -4.68 9.17
C LYS A 108 7.45 -4.83 8.17
N LEU A 109 7.06 -3.75 7.51
CA LEU A 109 5.91 -3.80 6.61
C LEU A 109 5.96 -2.72 5.55
N ALA A 110 5.25 -2.96 4.45
CA ALA A 110 4.94 -1.98 3.43
C ALA A 110 3.46 -2.08 3.06
N GLY A 111 2.88 -0.96 2.67
CA GLY A 111 1.51 -0.87 2.19
C GLY A 111 1.45 -0.05 0.91
N VAL A 112 0.76 -0.55 -0.12
CA VAL A 112 0.51 0.15 -1.38
C VAL A 112 -0.98 0.17 -1.73
N GLN A 113 -1.49 1.33 -2.13
CA GLN A 113 -2.90 1.52 -2.45
C GLN A 113 -3.21 1.13 -3.91
N PHE A 114 -2.18 1.08 -4.74
CA PHE A 114 -2.21 0.61 -6.12
C PHE A 114 -1.84 -0.88 -6.21
N HIS A 115 -1.89 -1.43 -7.42
CA HIS A 115 -1.68 -2.84 -7.69
C HIS A 115 -0.35 -3.08 -8.41
N PRO A 116 0.76 -3.36 -7.69
CA PRO A 116 2.06 -3.65 -8.33
C PRO A 116 2.02 -4.92 -9.20
N GLU A 117 1.07 -5.81 -8.97
CA GLU A 117 0.87 -7.02 -9.77
C GLU A 117 0.16 -6.75 -11.12
N SER A 118 -0.42 -5.56 -11.30
CA SER A 118 -1.16 -5.23 -12.52
C SER A 118 -0.22 -4.87 -13.67
N PHE A 119 -0.55 -5.29 -14.90
CA PHE A 119 0.15 -4.86 -16.12
C PHE A 119 0.09 -3.34 -16.36
N LEU A 120 -0.81 -2.64 -15.66
CA LEU A 120 -0.91 -1.18 -15.69
C LEU A 120 0.17 -0.47 -14.86
N THR A 121 0.89 -1.21 -14.02
CA THR A 121 1.92 -0.66 -13.13
C THR A 121 3.29 -0.86 -13.73
N GLU A 122 3.98 0.24 -13.99
CA GLU A 122 5.39 0.24 -14.35
C GLU A 122 6.23 -0.18 -13.15
N TYR A 123 7.27 -0.98 -13.39
CA TYR A 123 8.21 -1.47 -12.38
C TYR A 123 7.57 -2.26 -11.22
N GLY A 124 6.36 -2.80 -11.43
CA GLY A 124 5.62 -3.48 -10.37
C GLY A 124 6.29 -4.76 -9.87
N LEU A 125 6.95 -5.52 -10.76
CA LEU A 125 7.71 -6.70 -10.36
C LEU A 125 8.99 -6.34 -9.60
N GLU A 126 9.63 -5.23 -9.98
CA GLU A 126 10.80 -4.68 -9.33
C GLU A 126 10.46 -4.21 -7.90
N MET A 127 9.30 -3.56 -7.70
CA MET A 127 8.80 -3.23 -6.36
C MET A 127 8.61 -4.48 -5.49
N LEU A 128 8.04 -5.55 -6.08
CA LEU A 128 7.87 -6.82 -5.38
C LEU A 128 9.21 -7.48 -5.08
N SER A 129 10.19 -7.38 -5.98
CA SER A 129 11.56 -7.85 -5.74
C SER A 129 12.22 -7.09 -4.59
N ASN A 130 12.13 -5.76 -4.58
CA ASN A 130 12.66 -4.92 -3.52
C ASN A 130 12.08 -5.29 -2.15
N PHE A 131 10.76 -5.56 -2.10
CA PHE A 131 10.12 -6.05 -0.88
C PHE A 131 10.70 -7.41 -0.43
N LEU A 132 10.85 -8.37 -1.34
CA LEU A 132 11.40 -9.70 -1.04
C LEU A 132 12.88 -9.65 -0.61
N GLU A 133 13.64 -8.69 -1.13
CA GLU A 133 15.03 -8.41 -0.78
C GLU A 133 15.15 -7.61 0.53
N MET A 134 14.04 -7.25 1.17
CA MET A 134 14.01 -6.48 2.42
C MET A 134 14.68 -5.11 2.31
N LYS A 135 14.60 -4.50 1.12
CA LYS A 135 14.86 -3.08 0.92
C LYS A 135 13.64 -2.32 1.46
N LEU A 136 13.48 -2.29 2.79
CA LEU A 136 12.36 -1.66 3.51
C LEU A 136 12.84 -0.57 4.44
#